data_AF-A0A291F578-F1
#
_entry.id   AF-A0A291F578-F1
#
_cell.length_a   1.000
_cell.length_b   1.000
_cell.length_c   1.000
_cell.angle_alpha   90.00
_cell.angle_beta   90.00
_cell.angle_gamma   90.00
#
_symmetry.space_group_name_H-M   'P 1'
#
loop_
_entity.id
_entity.type
_entity.pdbx_description
1 polymer ?
#
loop_
_entity_poly.entity_id
_entity_poly.type
_entity_poly.pdbx_seq_one_letter_code
_entity_poly.pdbx_strand_id
1 'polypeptide(L)'
;MTRIRRGYIARRRRIKKRLFVSSFRGGLSKRTRSITQQERRALASSHRDRDRQKINFRRLWITRINSVIREGWVSYSYSYSRLIHDLYKSELLLNRKILAQIAIANKNCLYLISNESIKEVNWLEGICRSNLNGVPRRMNSGRVKMNKKSSQKKYESTQSIKTF
;
A
#
# COMPACT_ATOMS: atom_id res chain seq x y z
N MET A 1 -32.27 27.98 -48.93
CA MET A 1 -31.70 27.62 -47.61
C MET A 1 -30.98 28.81 -47.01
N THR A 2 -31.12 29.07 -45.71
CA THR A 2 -30.53 30.23 -45.01
C THR A 2 -29.11 29.93 -44.50
N ARG A 3 -28.15 30.82 -44.78
CA ARG A 3 -26.75 30.67 -44.34
C ARG A 3 -26.59 31.00 -42.85
N ILE A 4 -26.26 30.01 -42.01
CA ILE A 4 -26.01 30.21 -40.58
C ILE A 4 -24.50 30.39 -40.32
N ARG A 5 -24.12 31.50 -39.67
CA ARG A 5 -22.73 31.77 -39.28
C ARG A 5 -22.38 31.07 -37.95
N ARG A 6 -21.13 30.62 -37.80
CA ARG A 6 -20.63 29.91 -36.60
C ARG A 6 -20.55 30.76 -35.31
N GLY A 7 -20.53 32.08 -35.44
CA GLY A 7 -20.54 33.03 -34.31
C GLY A 7 -19.48 32.78 -33.22
N TYR A 8 -19.85 33.10 -31.98
CA TYR A 8 -18.97 33.08 -30.80
C TYR A 8 -18.72 31.68 -30.21
N ILE A 9 -19.46 30.65 -30.66
CA ILE A 9 -19.33 29.26 -30.17
C ILE A 9 -17.90 28.74 -30.36
N ALA A 10 -17.30 29.01 -31.51
CA ALA A 10 -15.93 28.60 -31.81
C ALA A 10 -14.88 29.34 -30.95
N ARG A 11 -15.17 30.59 -30.54
CA ARG A 11 -14.31 31.36 -29.62
C ARG A 11 -14.39 30.79 -28.20
N ARG A 12 -15.60 30.52 -27.69
CA ARG A 12 -15.82 29.92 -26.36
C ARG A 12 -15.08 28.58 -26.19
N ARG A 13 -15.16 27.68 -27.18
CA ARG A 13 -14.42 26.40 -27.17
C ARG A 13 -12.90 26.59 -27.10
N ARG A 14 -12.35 27.58 -27.83
CA ARG A 14 -10.91 27.88 -27.81
C ARG A 14 -10.45 28.46 -26.47
N ILE A 15 -11.25 29.33 -25.86
CA ILE A 15 -10.95 29.89 -24.53
C ILE A 15 -10.91 28.78 -23.48
N LYS A 16 -11.91 27.88 -23.45
CA LYS A 16 -11.93 26.73 -22.51
C LYS A 16 -10.65 25.88 -22.62
N LYS A 17 -10.24 25.53 -23.84
CA LYS A 17 -9.00 24.76 -24.07
C LYS A 17 -7.74 25.53 -23.68
N ARG A 18 -7.70 26.84 -23.93
CA ARG A 18 -6.56 27.68 -23.55
C ARG A 18 -6.42 27.78 -22.02
N LEU A 19 -7.53 27.84 -21.29
CA LEU A 19 -7.51 27.83 -19.81
C LEU A 19 -6.88 26.56 -19.26
N PHE A 20 -7.16 25.39 -19.86
CA PHE A 20 -6.54 24.12 -19.47
C PHE A 20 -5.02 24.12 -19.67
N VAL A 21 -4.52 24.81 -20.70
CA VAL A 21 -3.12 24.76 -21.15
C VAL A 21 -2.32 26.01 -20.69
N SER A 22 -2.85 26.81 -19.77
CA SER A 22 -2.25 28.10 -19.36
C SER A 22 -0.81 27.98 -18.84
N SER A 23 -0.49 26.92 -18.09
CA SER A 23 0.82 26.66 -17.49
C SER A 23 1.83 25.95 -18.41
N PHE A 24 1.45 25.65 -19.66
CA PHE A 24 2.30 24.87 -20.55
C PHE A 24 3.36 25.76 -21.21
N ARG A 25 4.57 25.21 -21.31
CA ARG A 25 5.74 25.94 -21.81
C ARG A 25 5.68 26.22 -23.32
N GLY A 26 6.21 27.39 -23.71
CA GLY A 26 6.47 27.76 -25.09
C GLY A 26 5.22 27.89 -25.97
N GLY A 27 5.30 27.38 -27.20
CA GLY A 27 4.21 27.47 -28.19
C GLY A 27 3.00 26.59 -27.90
N LEU A 28 3.09 25.69 -26.91
CA LEU A 28 2.03 24.73 -26.56
C LEU A 28 0.78 25.39 -25.99
N SER A 29 0.93 26.53 -25.31
CA SER A 29 -0.16 27.35 -24.74
C SER A 29 -0.70 28.40 -25.72
N LYS A 30 0.02 28.65 -26.82
CA LYS A 30 -0.29 29.72 -27.79
C LYS A 30 -1.09 29.21 -28.99
N ARG A 31 -0.64 28.13 -29.65
CA ARG A 31 -1.21 27.64 -30.93
C ARG A 31 -2.36 26.65 -30.71
N THR A 32 -3.54 26.92 -31.25
CA THR A 32 -4.77 26.11 -31.06
C THR A 32 -4.64 24.63 -31.45
N ARG A 33 -3.91 24.33 -32.53
CA ARG A 33 -3.61 22.96 -32.97
C ARG A 33 -2.76 22.22 -31.93
N SER A 34 -1.69 22.86 -31.46
CA SER A 34 -0.79 22.33 -30.43
C SER A 34 -1.50 22.15 -29.09
N ILE A 35 -2.31 23.13 -28.67
CA ILE A 35 -3.16 23.06 -27.47
C ILE A 35 -4.03 21.80 -27.51
N THR A 36 -4.74 21.54 -28.62
CA THR A 36 -5.65 20.38 -28.72
C THR A 36 -4.90 19.04 -28.71
N GLN A 37 -3.68 19.00 -29.26
CA GLN A 37 -2.83 17.82 -29.18
C GLN A 37 -2.33 17.58 -27.76
N GLN A 38 -1.92 18.66 -27.08
CA GLN A 38 -1.36 18.59 -25.74
C GLN A 38 -2.43 18.29 -24.68
N GLU A 39 -3.62 18.86 -24.81
CA GLU A 39 -4.79 18.55 -23.99
C GLU A 39 -5.09 17.05 -24.02
N ARG A 40 -5.17 16.46 -25.22
CA ARG A 40 -5.40 15.00 -25.38
C ARG A 40 -4.30 14.17 -24.73
N ARG A 41 -3.03 14.54 -24.92
CA ARG A 41 -1.89 13.85 -24.30
C ARG A 41 -1.91 13.94 -22.78
N ALA A 42 -2.18 15.12 -22.24
CA ALA A 42 -2.24 15.36 -20.80
C ALA A 42 -3.37 14.55 -20.14
N LEU A 43 -4.56 14.52 -20.76
CA LEU A 43 -5.68 13.72 -20.25
C LEU A 43 -5.40 12.21 -20.31
N ALA A 44 -4.80 11.73 -21.41
CA ALA A 44 -4.43 10.32 -21.54
C ALA A 44 -3.36 9.91 -20.51
N SER A 45 -2.35 10.75 -20.29
CA SER A 45 -1.35 10.51 -19.25
C SER A 45 -1.93 10.58 -17.85
N SER A 46 -2.77 11.58 -17.55
CA SER A 46 -3.45 11.69 -16.26
C SER A 46 -4.25 10.43 -15.94
N HIS A 47 -5.00 9.90 -16.91
CA HIS A 47 -5.72 8.65 -16.70
C HIS A 47 -4.78 7.48 -16.40
N ARG A 48 -3.75 7.27 -17.23
CA ARG A 48 -2.78 6.18 -17.05
C ARG A 48 -2.05 6.27 -15.71
N ASP A 49 -1.67 7.48 -15.31
CA ASP A 49 -0.85 7.70 -14.14
C ASP A 49 -1.63 7.57 -12.83
N ARG A 50 -2.96 7.75 -12.82
CA ARG A 50 -3.81 7.44 -11.65
C ARG A 50 -3.70 5.97 -11.23
N ASP A 51 -3.65 5.06 -12.19
CA ASP A 51 -3.49 3.63 -11.90
C ASP A 51 -2.04 3.28 -11.56
N ARG A 52 -1.09 3.89 -12.27
CA ARG A 52 0.34 3.74 -11.96
C ARG A 52 0.70 4.27 -10.57
N GLN A 53 0.04 5.32 -10.09
CA GLN A 53 0.27 5.90 -8.77
C GLN A 53 0.03 4.89 -7.65
N LYS A 54 -0.99 4.01 -7.79
CA LYS A 54 -1.26 2.92 -6.84
C LYS A 54 -0.08 1.94 -6.74
N ILE A 55 0.51 1.60 -7.90
CA ILE A 55 1.68 0.72 -8.00
C ILE A 55 2.92 1.41 -7.42
N ASN A 56 3.14 2.67 -7.76
CA ASN A 56 4.30 3.45 -7.30
C ASN A 56 4.29 3.63 -5.78
N PHE A 57 3.14 3.93 -5.17
CA PHE A 57 3.03 4.00 -3.70
C PHE A 57 3.30 2.65 -3.04
N ARG A 58 2.79 1.56 -3.60
CA ARG A 58 3.07 0.22 -3.08
C ARG A 58 4.57 -0.09 -3.15
N ARG A 59 5.23 0.22 -4.28
CA ARG A 59 6.69 0.09 -4.43
C ARG A 59 7.43 0.89 -3.37
N LEU A 60 7.06 2.15 -3.19
CA LEU A 60 7.65 3.04 -2.18
C LEU A 60 7.50 2.49 -0.76
N TRP A 61 6.32 1.96 -0.39
CA TRP A 61 6.11 1.37 0.93
C TRP A 61 6.98 0.15 1.16
N ILE A 62 7.12 -0.73 0.15
CA ILE A 62 8.02 -1.89 0.22
C ILE A 62 9.46 -1.43 0.43
N THR A 63 9.93 -0.43 -0.34
CA THR A 63 11.28 0.11 -0.21
C THR A 63 11.54 0.67 1.18
N ARG A 64 10.59 1.44 1.74
CA ARG A 64 10.69 2.01 3.10
C ARG A 64 10.74 0.94 4.18
N ILE A 65 9.91 -0.09 4.08
CA ILE A 65 9.93 -1.20 5.05
C ILE A 65 11.25 -1.96 4.93
N ASN A 66 11.71 -2.22 3.71
CA ASN A 66 12.95 -2.94 3.45
C ASN A 66 14.18 -2.16 3.96
N SER A 67 14.21 -0.83 3.86
CA SER A 67 15.32 -0.03 4.40
C SER A 67 15.39 -0.13 5.92
N VAL A 68 14.26 0.01 6.62
CA VAL A 68 14.22 -0.07 8.10
C VAL A 68 14.59 -1.46 8.60
N ILE A 69 14.14 -2.52 7.92
CA ILE A 69 14.52 -3.90 8.24
C ILE A 69 16.04 -4.11 8.09
N ARG A 70 16.65 -3.50 7.07
CA ARG A 70 18.10 -3.59 6.83
C ARG A 70 18.93 -2.76 7.80
N GLU A 71 18.41 -1.63 8.26
CA GLU A 71 19.07 -0.76 9.25
C GLU A 71 18.99 -1.33 10.67
N GLY A 72 17.96 -2.11 11.00
CA GLY A 72 17.80 -2.74 12.30
C GLY A 72 18.81 -3.87 12.52
N TRP A 73 19.42 -3.91 13.71
CA TRP A 73 20.38 -4.90 14.21
C TRP A 73 19.86 -6.36 14.25
N VAL A 74 18.67 -6.64 13.69
CA VAL A 74 18.10 -7.99 13.59
C VAL A 74 18.67 -8.66 12.34
N SER A 75 19.95 -8.99 12.46
CA SER A 75 20.78 -9.60 11.44
C SER A 75 20.17 -10.90 10.88
N TYR A 76 20.35 -11.06 9.57
CA TYR A 76 20.27 -12.30 8.78
C TYR A 76 18.91 -12.99 8.59
N SER A 77 17.99 -12.93 9.56
CA SER A 77 16.74 -13.71 9.47
C SER A 77 15.52 -12.90 9.00
N TYR A 78 15.57 -11.57 9.07
CA TYR A 78 14.45 -10.69 8.70
C TYR A 78 14.63 -10.12 7.28
N SER A 79 14.09 -10.84 6.29
CA SER A 79 13.84 -10.27 4.96
C SER A 79 12.40 -9.77 4.88
N TYR A 80 12.13 -8.75 4.05
CA TYR A 80 10.76 -8.25 3.80
C TYR A 80 9.77 -9.40 3.48
N SER A 81 10.21 -10.37 2.67
CA SER A 81 9.44 -11.56 2.32
C SER A 81 9.06 -12.41 3.52
N ARG A 82 10.01 -12.65 4.44
CA ARG A 82 9.78 -13.42 5.67
C ARG A 82 8.86 -12.68 6.63
N LEU A 83 9.09 -11.39 6.89
CA LEU A 83 8.19 -10.56 7.72
C LEU A 83 6.75 -10.63 7.22
N ILE A 84 6.54 -10.45 5.91
CA ILE A 84 5.18 -10.50 5.34
C ILE A 84 4.57 -11.89 5.48
N HIS A 85 5.36 -12.94 5.21
CA HIS A 85 4.91 -14.32 5.38
C HIS A 85 4.50 -14.62 6.83
N ASP A 86 5.29 -14.18 7.80
CA ASP A 86 5.04 -14.42 9.23
C ASP A 86 3.82 -13.62 9.70
N LEU A 87 3.63 -12.39 9.21
CA LEU A 87 2.40 -11.60 9.43
C LEU A 87 1.14 -12.29 8.86
N TYR A 88 1.26 -12.97 7.71
CA TYR A 88 0.14 -13.74 7.15
C TYR A 88 -0.14 -15.00 7.97
N LYS A 89 0.90 -15.71 8.45
CA LYS A 89 0.76 -16.89 9.31
C LYS A 89 0.13 -16.52 10.67
N SER A 90 0.46 -15.36 11.23
CA SER A 90 -0.11 -14.86 12.48
C SER A 90 -1.48 -14.19 12.33
N GLU A 91 -2.09 -14.24 11.14
CA GLU A 91 -3.39 -13.63 10.81
C GLU A 91 -3.46 -12.10 11.01
N LEU A 92 -2.32 -11.42 11.03
CA LEU A 92 -2.23 -9.96 11.13
C LEU A 92 -2.44 -9.31 9.75
N LEU A 93 -3.67 -8.86 9.48
CA LEU A 93 -4.08 -8.21 8.23
C LEU A 93 -3.63 -6.74 8.14
N LEU A 94 -2.34 -6.47 8.35
CA LEU A 94 -1.78 -5.12 8.26
C LEU A 94 -1.50 -4.71 6.81
N ASN A 95 -2.05 -3.55 6.42
CA ASN A 95 -1.76 -2.95 5.13
C ASN A 95 -0.32 -2.41 5.07
N ARG A 96 0.35 -2.62 3.94
CA ARG A 96 1.73 -2.14 3.69
C ARG A 96 1.88 -0.61 3.86
N LYS A 97 0.81 0.15 3.60
CA LYS A 97 0.75 1.60 3.87
C LYS A 97 1.01 1.89 5.34
N ILE A 98 0.28 1.21 6.24
CA ILE A 98 0.35 1.41 7.68
C ILE A 98 1.71 0.92 8.20
N LEU A 99 2.17 -0.24 7.71
CA LEU A 99 3.47 -0.78 8.10
C LEU A 99 4.63 0.17 7.73
N ALA A 100 4.58 0.80 6.56
CA ALA A 100 5.57 1.80 6.15
C ALA A 100 5.50 3.10 6.97
N GLN A 101 4.30 3.50 7.44
CA GLN A 101 4.16 4.67 8.31
C GLN A 101 4.71 4.37 9.71
N ILE A 102 4.40 3.20 10.28
CA ILE A 102 4.95 2.74 11.56
C ILE A 102 6.48 2.67 11.48
N ALA A 103 7.02 2.12 10.39
CA ALA A 103 8.46 2.00 10.19
C ALA A 103 9.19 3.35 10.20
N ILE A 104 8.56 4.41 9.68
CA ILE A 104 9.11 5.77 9.71
C ILE A 104 8.92 6.43 11.07
N ALA A 105 7.74 6.32 11.66
CA ALA A 105 7.38 7.02 12.88
C ALA A 105 8.06 6.43 14.13
N ASN A 106 8.14 5.10 14.24
CA ASN A 106 8.69 4.42 15.40
C ASN A 106 9.28 3.06 15.02
N LYS A 107 10.61 3.02 14.86
CA LYS A 107 11.35 1.77 14.54
C LYS A 107 11.14 0.68 15.60
N ASN A 108 11.07 1.05 16.88
CA ASN A 108 10.85 0.11 18.00
C ASN A 108 9.51 -0.63 17.91
N CYS A 109 8.45 0.04 17.44
CA CYS A 109 7.13 -0.57 17.29
C CYS A 109 7.15 -1.68 16.23
N LEU A 110 7.86 -1.46 15.12
CA LEU A 110 8.02 -2.47 14.07
C LEU A 110 8.71 -3.73 14.59
N TYR A 111 9.72 -3.58 15.47
CA TYR A 111 10.41 -4.69 16.12
C TYR A 111 9.51 -5.48 17.08
N LEU A 112 8.66 -4.81 17.87
CA LEU A 112 7.71 -5.50 18.73
C LEU A 112 6.72 -6.35 17.92
N ILE A 113 6.18 -5.80 16.83
CA ILE A 113 5.28 -6.52 15.92
C ILE A 113 5.98 -7.75 15.32
N SER A 114 7.25 -7.61 14.94
CA SER A 114 8.03 -8.70 14.37
C SER A 114 8.23 -9.84 15.37
N ASN A 115 8.60 -9.51 16.60
CA ASN A 115 8.84 -10.51 17.65
C ASN A 115 7.57 -11.26 18.04
N GLU A 116 6.44 -10.56 18.18
CA GLU A 116 5.15 -11.20 18.45
C GLU A 116 4.76 -12.15 17.32
N SER A 117 5.02 -11.76 16.05
CA SER A 117 4.75 -12.62 14.90
C SER A 117 5.61 -13.89 14.91
N ILE A 118 6.91 -13.80 15.24
CA ILE A 118 7.80 -14.97 15.34
C ILE A 118 7.31 -15.93 16.42
N LYS A 119 6.93 -15.38 17.58
CA LYS A 119 6.46 -16.18 18.72
C LYS A 119 5.23 -17.00 18.35
N GLU A 120 4.25 -16.39 17.69
CA GLU A 120 3.05 -17.07 17.20
C GLU A 120 3.39 -18.14 16.15
N VAL A 121 4.27 -17.83 15.18
CA VAL A 121 4.69 -18.81 14.17
C VAL A 121 5.40 -20.02 14.79
N ASN A 122 6.32 -19.80 15.72
CA ASN A 122 7.02 -20.88 16.42
C ASN A 122 6.05 -21.74 17.24
N TRP A 123 5.05 -21.12 17.86
CA TRP A 123 4.02 -21.83 18.62
C TRP A 123 3.15 -22.73 17.71
N LEU A 124 2.74 -22.20 16.54
CA LEU A 124 1.99 -22.95 15.53
C LEU A 124 2.81 -24.12 14.95
N GLU A 125 4.11 -23.91 14.68
CA GLU A 125 5.00 -24.97 14.19
C GLU A 125 5.27 -26.04 15.24
N GLY A 126 5.33 -25.66 16.53
CA GLY A 126 5.46 -26.56 17.67
C GLY A 126 4.27 -27.53 17.81
N ILE A 127 3.04 -27.02 17.73
CA ILE A 127 1.81 -27.84 17.75
C ILE A 127 1.75 -28.79 16.56
N CYS A 128 2.20 -28.32 15.40
CA CYS A 128 2.26 -29.12 14.19
C CYS A 128 3.27 -30.28 14.31
N ARG A 129 4.36 -30.11 15.06
CA ARG A 129 5.37 -31.15 15.30
C ARG A 129 4.93 -32.19 16.33
N SER A 130 4.19 -31.81 17.38
CA SER A 130 3.67 -32.76 18.37
C SER A 130 2.60 -33.70 17.81
N ASN A 131 1.88 -33.28 16.75
CA ASN A 131 0.83 -34.08 16.10
C ASN A 131 1.33 -34.95 14.93
N LEU A 132 2.66 -35.01 14.67
CA LEU A 132 3.25 -35.68 13.50
C LEU A 132 3.75 -37.12 13.74
N ASN A 133 3.38 -37.76 14.85
CA ASN A 133 3.57 -39.21 15.03
C ASN A 133 2.52 -40.03 14.24
N GLY A 134 2.31 -39.70 12.96
CA GLY A 134 1.44 -40.46 12.06
C GLY A 134 0.99 -39.69 10.80
N VAL A 135 1.61 -40.01 9.66
CA VAL A 135 1.16 -39.75 8.26
C VAL A 135 1.63 -38.44 7.57
N PRO A 136 2.12 -38.48 6.29
CA PRO A 136 2.78 -37.34 5.63
C PRO A 136 1.81 -36.37 4.93
N ARG A 137 2.24 -35.09 4.85
CA ARG A 137 1.45 -33.91 4.47
C ARG A 137 1.16 -33.76 2.98
N ARG A 138 -0.11 -33.52 2.66
CA ARG A 138 -0.52 -32.52 1.66
C ARG A 138 -1.82 -31.87 2.14
N MET A 139 -1.75 -30.66 2.69
CA MET A 139 -2.95 -29.87 2.98
C MET A 139 -2.81 -28.48 2.37
N ASN A 140 -3.69 -28.24 1.40
CA ASN A 140 -4.01 -26.94 0.84
C ASN A 140 -4.42 -25.98 1.96
N SER A 141 -4.12 -24.71 1.75
CA SER A 141 -4.47 -23.55 2.58
C SER A 141 -5.99 -23.44 2.81
N GLY A 142 -6.52 -24.23 3.74
CA GLY A 142 -7.88 -24.14 4.26
C GLY A 142 -7.89 -23.24 5.50
N ARG A 143 -8.65 -22.16 5.42
CA ARG A 143 -8.86 -21.12 6.44
C ARG A 143 -9.37 -21.73 7.76
N VAL A 144 -8.48 -21.93 8.74
CA VAL A 144 -8.86 -22.19 10.14
C VAL A 144 -9.34 -20.87 10.73
N LYS A 145 -10.60 -20.77 11.15
CA LYS A 145 -11.09 -19.61 11.91
C LYS A 145 -10.61 -19.75 13.35
N MET A 146 -9.55 -19.02 13.73
CA MET A 146 -9.13 -18.91 15.13
C MET A 146 -10.14 -18.08 15.93
N ASN A 147 -10.66 -18.66 17.02
CA ASN A 147 -11.58 -18.01 17.95
C ASN A 147 -10.80 -17.00 18.81
N LYS A 148 -10.89 -15.70 18.48
CA LYS A 148 -10.14 -14.57 19.09
C LYS A 148 -10.48 -14.24 20.56
N LYS A 149 -11.09 -15.14 21.32
CA LYS A 149 -11.50 -14.86 22.72
C LYS A 149 -10.33 -14.82 23.72
N SER A 150 -9.14 -15.34 23.37
CA SER A 150 -8.00 -15.39 24.28
C SER A 150 -7.09 -14.16 24.25
N SER A 151 -7.05 -13.41 23.13
CA SER A 151 -6.15 -12.25 23.01
C SER A 151 -6.72 -10.96 23.60
N GLN A 152 -8.05 -10.78 23.64
CA GLN A 152 -8.69 -9.58 24.21
C GLN A 152 -8.46 -9.44 25.74
N LYS A 153 -8.40 -10.55 26.48
CA LYS A 153 -8.16 -10.53 27.93
C LYS A 153 -6.78 -10.02 28.35
N LYS A 154 -5.76 -10.05 27.47
CA LYS A 154 -4.40 -9.57 27.80
C LYS A 154 -4.21 -8.07 27.63
N TYR A 155 -5.02 -7.42 26.79
CA TYR A 155 -4.92 -5.97 26.59
C TYR A 155 -5.70 -5.19 27.66
N GLU A 156 -6.83 -5.71 28.12
CA GLU A 156 -7.65 -5.10 29.18
C GLU A 156 -6.95 -5.09 30.55
N SER A 157 -6.15 -6.10 30.88
CA SER A 157 -5.36 -6.13 32.12
C SER A 157 -4.23 -5.09 32.17
N THR A 158 -3.80 -4.56 31.01
CA THR A 158 -2.73 -3.54 30.94
C THR A 158 -3.25 -2.10 30.98
N GLN A 159 -4.55 -1.89 30.74
CA GLN A 159 -5.19 -0.57 30.87
C GLN A 159 -5.59 -0.26 32.32
N SER A 160 -5.83 -1.28 33.15
CA SER A 160 -6.22 -1.09 34.56
C SER A 160 -5.06 -0.70 35.50
N ILE A 161 -3.80 -0.71 35.02
CA ILE A 161 -2.60 -0.36 35.83
C ILE A 161 -2.15 1.10 35.56
N LYS A 162 -2.81 1.82 34.64
CA LYS A 162 -2.49 3.22 34.31
C LYS A 162 -3.47 4.26 34.90
N THR A 163 -4.31 3.84 35.84
CA THR A 163 -5.19 4.73 36.61
C THR A 163 -4.93 4.54 38.10
N PHE A 164 -3.79 5.08 38.56
CA PHE A 164 -3.52 5.58 39.90
C PHE A 164 -2.47 6.68 39.76
#